data_AF-A0A7Y5U6Z0-F1
#
_entry.id   AF-A0A7Y5U6Z0-F1
#
_cell.length_a   1.000
_cell.length_b   1.000
_cell.length_c   1.000
_cell.angle_alpha   90.00
_cell.angle_beta   90.00
_cell.angle_gamma   90.00
#
_symmetry.space_group_name_H-M   'P 1'
#
loop_
_entity.id
_entity.type
_entity.pdbx_description
1 polymer ?
#
loop_
_entity_poly.entity_id
_entity_poly.type
_entity_poly.pdbx_seq_one_letter_code
_entity_poly.pdbx_strand_id
1 'polypeptide(L)' 'MSAEESLNNAEDLLARLEAARARLEQTQDPEEAMEILQELAEVAKQVEAELQRAKRAAETEAATPINPDAAAD' A
#
# COMPACT_ATOMS: atom_id res chain seq x y z
N MET A 1 13.02 -0.10 4.20
CA MET A 1 11.84 -0.42 3.37
C MET A 1 12.15 0.02 1.96
N SER A 2 12.17 -0.90 1.01
CA SER A 2 12.40 -0.58 -0.40
C SER A 2 11.10 -0.14 -1.08
N ALA A 3 11.21 0.40 -2.29
CA ALA A 3 10.04 0.67 -3.12
C ALA A 3 9.24 -0.62 -3.39
N GLU A 4 9.92 -1.71 -3.71
CA GLU A 4 9.32 -3.03 -3.98
C GLU A 4 8.57 -3.61 -2.78
N GLU A 5 9.16 -3.55 -1.58
CA GLU A 5 8.50 -4.01 -0.35
C GLU A 5 7.21 -3.23 -0.07
N SER A 6 7.23 -1.91 -0.30
CA SER A 6 6.06 -1.05 -0.13
C SER A 6 4.97 -1.37 -1.16
N LEU A 7 5.34 -1.71 -2.40
CA LEU A 7 4.40 -2.11 -3.44
C LEU A 7 3.75 -3.47 -3.14
N ASN A 8 4.52 -4.46 -2.69
CA ASN A 8 3.98 -5.76 -2.29
C ASN A 8 2.96 -5.61 -1.15
N ASN A 9 3.26 -4.78 -0.15
CA ASN A 9 2.32 -4.48 0.92
C ASN A 9 1.04 -3.79 0.41
N ALA A 10 1.16 -2.90 -0.58
CA ALA A 10 0.01 -2.25 -1.21
C ALA A 10 -0.87 -3.27 -1.97
N GLU A 11 -0.27 -4.25 -2.65
CA GLU A 11 -0.99 -5.32 -3.34
C GLU A 11 -1.78 -6.20 -2.37
N ASP A 12 -1.18 -6.58 -1.23
CA ASP A 12 -1.88 -7.33 -0.18
C ASP A 12 -3.07 -6.54 0.40
N LEU A 13 -2.89 -5.23 0.60
CA LEU A 13 -3.95 -4.34 1.06
C LEU A 13 -5.06 -4.19 0.01
N LEU A 14 -4.73 -4.15 -1.28
CA LEU A 14 -5.71 -4.13 -2.37
C LEU A 14 -6.51 -5.43 -2.43
N ALA A 15 -5.87 -6.59 -2.21
CA ALA A 15 -6.58 -7.87 -2.11
C ALA A 15 -7.58 -7.88 -0.94
N ARG A 16 -7.19 -7.31 0.22
CA ARG A 16 -8.08 -7.14 1.37
C ARG A 16 -9.23 -6.17 1.07
N LEU A 17 -8.97 -5.08 0.35
CA LEU A 17 -9.97 -4.11 -0.07
C LEU A 17 -11.03 -4.77 -0.96
N GLU A 18 -10.61 -5.58 -1.93
CA GLU A 18 -11.53 -6.30 -2.81
C GLU A 18 -12.37 -7.33 -2.04
N ALA A 19 -11.77 -8.04 -1.08
CA ALA A 19 -12.51 -8.96 -0.22
C ALA A 19 -13.57 -8.24 0.63
N ALA A 20 -13.25 -7.07 1.19
CA ALA A 20 -14.21 -6.24 1.92
C ALA A 20 -15.32 -5.70 1.02
N ARG A 21 -15.00 -5.30 -0.21
CA ARG A 21 -15.97 -4.86 -1.21
C ARG A 21 -16.94 -5.98 -1.58
N ALA A 22 -16.43 -7.19 -1.82
CA ALA A 22 -17.24 -8.37 -2.13
C ALA A 22 -18.17 -8.75 -0.97
N ARG A 23 -17.74 -8.58 0.28
CA ARG A 23 -18.61 -8.74 1.46
C ARG A 23 -19.73 -7.70 1.47
N LEU A 24 -19.38 -6.41 1.27
CA LEU A 24 -20.36 -5.32 1.24
C LEU A 24 -21.46 -5.55 0.20
N GLU A 25 -21.10 -6.05 -0.99
CA GLU A 25 -22.07 -6.36 -2.05
C GLU A 25 -23.13 -7.40 -1.65
N GLN A 26 -22.82 -8.25 -0.68
CA GLN A 26 -23.71 -9.32 -0.19
C GLN A 26 -24.46 -8.93 1.09
N THR A 27 -24.06 -7.84 1.74
CA THR A 27 -24.62 -7.38 3.01
C THR A 27 -25.98 -6.72 2.81
N GLN A 28 -26.96 -7.15 3.60
CA GLN A 28 -28.31 -6.58 3.62
C GLN A 28 -28.62 -5.83 4.93
N ASP A 29 -27.84 -6.09 5.98
CA ASP A 29 -27.95 -5.40 7.25
C ASP A 29 -27.27 -4.01 7.17
N PRO A 30 -28.00 -2.91 7.41
CA PRO A 30 -27.42 -1.57 7.37
C PRO A 30 -26.30 -1.32 8.39
N GLU A 31 -26.36 -1.95 9.57
CA GLU A 31 -25.34 -1.78 10.61
C GLU A 31 -24.04 -2.48 10.19
N GLU A 32 -24.15 -3.72 9.70
CA GLU A 32 -23.01 -4.45 9.13
C GLU A 32 -22.41 -3.73 7.92
N ALA A 33 -23.24 -3.15 7.05
CA ALA A 33 -22.77 -2.38 5.90
C ALA A 33 -21.95 -1.16 6.35
N MET A 34 -22.36 -0.48 7.42
CA MET A 34 -21.63 0.65 7.99
C MET A 34 -20.26 0.24 8.57
N GLU A 35 -20.17 -0.94 9.18
CA GLU A 35 -18.89 -1.49 9.66
C GLU A 35 -17.95 -1.82 8.49
N ILE A 36 -18.46 -2.49 7.45
CA ILE A 36 -17.65 -2.84 6.26
C ILE A 36 -17.19 -1.57 5.53
N LEU A 37 -18.03 -0.54 5.43
CA LEU A 37 -17.64 0.74 4.86
C LEU A 37 -16.52 1.44 5.64
N GLN A 38 -16.50 1.32 6.97
CA GLN A 38 -15.39 1.82 7.79
C GLN A 38 -14.11 1.01 7.58
N GLU A 39 -14.21 -0.31 7.48
CA GLU A 39 -13.08 -1.18 7.13
C GLU A 39 -12.49 -0.79 5.76
N LEU A 40 -13.34 -0.61 4.75
CA LEU A 40 -12.95 -0.18 3.41
C LEU A 40 -12.23 1.17 3.43
N ALA A 41 -12.75 2.15 4.18
CA ALA A 41 -12.13 3.46 4.30
C ALA A 41 -10.75 3.40 4.97
N GLU A 42 -10.58 2.53 5.96
CA GLU A 42 -9.31 2.34 6.64
C GLU A 42 -8.28 1.63 5.76
N VAL A 43 -8.68 0.56 5.06
CA VAL A 43 -7.80 -0.14 4.12
C VAL A 43 -7.37 0.79 2.99
N ALA A 44 -8.27 1.63 2.46
CA ALA A 44 -7.93 2.61 1.42
C ALA A 44 -6.84 3.60 1.87
N LYS A 45 -6.91 4.10 3.11
CA LYS A 45 -5.85 4.96 3.69
C LYS A 45 -4.51 4.24 3.81
N GLN A 46 -4.53 2.96 4.18
CA GLN A 46 -3.33 2.15 4.28
C GLN A 46 -2.70 1.93 2.91
N VAL A 47 -3.50 1.64 1.87
CA VAL A 47 -3.02 1.56 0.47
C VAL A 47 -2.36 2.87 0.06
N GLU A 48 -3.02 4.01 0.28
CA GLU A 48 -2.44 5.32 -0.05
C GLU A 48 -1.10 5.54 0.68
N ALA A 49 -1.02 5.19 1.96
CA ALA A 49 0.21 5.32 2.74
C ALA A 49 1.36 4.48 2.15
N GLU A 50 1.11 3.23 1.77
CA GLU A 50 2.14 2.38 1.13
C GLU A 50 2.57 2.91 -0.23
N LEU A 51 1.63 3.39 -1.06
CA LEU A 51 1.97 3.98 -2.36
C LEU A 51 2.83 5.24 -2.21
N GLN A 52 2.53 6.09 -1.22
CA GLN A 52 3.37 7.26 -0.93
C GLN A 52 4.76 6.88 -0.41
N ARG A 53 4.88 5.78 0.35
CA ARG A 53 6.18 5.25 0.78
C ARG A 53 6.96 4.68 -0.39
N ALA A 54 6.32 3.89 -1.25
CA ALA A 54 6.92 3.33 -2.46
C ALA A 54 7.50 4.43 -3.35
N LYS A 55 6.72 5.50 -3.57
CA LYS A 55 7.17 6.67 -4.34
C LYS A 55 8.41 7.32 -3.74
N ARG A 56 8.40 7.62 -2.43
CA ARG A 56 9.55 8.22 -1.73
C ARG A 56 10.79 7.33 -1.76
N ALA A 57 10.61 6.01 -1.60
CA ALA A 57 11.70 5.04 -1.68
C ALA A 57 12.30 5.00 -3.08
N ALA A 58 11.47 4.94 -4.13
CA ALA A 58 11.94 4.95 -5.52
C ALA A 58 12.70 6.24 -5.88
N GLU A 59 12.22 7.40 -5.41
CA GLU A 59 12.93 8.68 -5.57
C GLU A 59 14.30 8.66 -4.88
N THR A 60 14.39 8.07 -3.68
CA THR A 60 15.65 7.95 -2.92
C THR A 60 16.64 6.98 -3.57
N GLU A 61 16.15 5.82 -4.03
CA GLU A 61 16.92 4.81 -4.74
C GLU A 61 17.48 5.37 -6.06
N ALA A 62 16.67 6.12 -6.82
CA ALA A 62 17.11 6.77 -8.06
C ALA A 62 18.12 7.90 -7.82
N ALA A 63 18.05 8.60 -6.68
CA ALA A 63 18.95 9.70 -6.34
C ALA A 63 20.30 9.24 -5.76
N THR A 64 20.46 7.97 -5.40
CA THR A 64 21.70 7.45 -4.83
C THR A 64 22.69 7.13 -5.96
N PRO A 65 23.75 7.94 -6.19
CA PRO A 65 24.74 7.62 -7.21
C PRO A 65 25.57 6.44 -6.70
N ILE A 66 25.65 5.36 -7.48
CA ILE A 66 26.65 4.31 -7.26
C ILE A 66 28.01 4.98 -7.51
N ASN A 67 28.74 5.31 -6.45
CA ASN A 67 30.09 5.86 -6.57
C ASN A 67 31.06 4.69 -6.83
N PRO A 68 31.55 4.46 -8.06
CA PRO A 68 32.35 3.29 -8.39
C PRO A 68 33.83 3.46 -8.00
N ASP A 69 34.23 4.61 -7.45
CA ASP A 69 35.64 5.00 -7.33
C ASP A 69 36.20 5.03 -5.89
N ALA A 70 35.46 4.51 -4.91
CA ALA A 70 35.93 4.46 -3.52
C ALA A 70 36.87 3.27 -3.19
N ALA A 71 37.37 2.56 -4.21
CA ALA A 71 38.23 1.38 -4.05
C ALA A 71 39.67 1.56 -4.56
N ALA A 72 40.12 2.81 -4.75
CA ALA A 72 41.49 3.12 -5.14
C ALA A 72 42.06 4.29 -4.31
N ASP A 73 42.39 4.01 -3.05
CA ASP A 73 43.48 4.67 -2.31
C ASP A 73 43.96 3.80 -1.14
#